data_AF-A0A9R0Y3P0-F1
#
_entry.id   AF-A0A9R0Y3P0-F1
#
_cell.length_a   1.000
_cell.length_b   1.000
_cell.length_c   1.000
_cell.angle_alpha   90.00
_cell.angle_beta   90.00
_cell.angle_gamma   90.00
#
_symmetry.space_group_name_H-M   'P 1'
#
loop_
_entity.id
_entity.type
_entity.pdbx_description
1 polymer ?
#
loop_
_entity_poly.entity_id
_entity_poly.type
_entity_poly.pdbx_seq_one_letter_code
_entity_poly.pdbx_strand_id
1 'polypeptide(L)'
;MAELGVPLTRHPGFHQYDVYGDLLGLLAAHPVAPLVSLHHLDVVRPLFPNQSICYDAANRWTVTVAWGFVVTVTRGVMPAREMEMPTRTFLNWYRRADYKAHAFNTRPLARNQCERPALYYLASARRTVVRTGETTVTRYQRWRHRNDVRPPCQWRIPDPDALLDSVIVLKKPDPGLWDRSPMRNCCRVLSSPRKEGGGNKTMTIDVGVCKDWEYSQV
;
A
#
# COMPACT_ATOMS: atom_id res chain seq x y z
N MET A 1 -28.28 -2.62 -32.43
CA MET A 1 -27.19 -3.19 -31.60
C MET A 1 -27.53 -2.90 -30.14
N ALA A 2 -27.93 -3.95 -29.42
CA ALA A 2 -28.26 -4.17 -27.99
C ALA A 2 -28.96 -3.04 -27.19
N GLU A 3 -30.22 -3.16 -26.76
CA GLU A 3 -30.83 -4.04 -25.71
C GLU A 3 -30.43 -3.77 -24.25
N LEU A 4 -29.54 -2.82 -23.97
CA LEU A 4 -29.37 -2.29 -22.60
C LEU A 4 -29.93 -0.87 -22.58
N GLY A 5 -30.97 -0.61 -21.78
CA GLY A 5 -31.62 0.70 -21.64
C GLY A 5 -30.76 1.79 -20.97
N VAL A 6 -29.47 1.81 -21.25
CA VAL A 6 -28.47 2.74 -20.71
C VAL A 6 -27.75 3.39 -21.90
N PRO A 7 -27.66 4.73 -21.96
CA PRO A 7 -27.01 5.41 -23.08
C PRO A 7 -25.52 5.02 -23.16
N LEU A 8 -25.05 4.78 -24.38
CA LEU A 8 -23.65 4.46 -24.66
C LEU A 8 -22.80 5.73 -24.61
N THR A 9 -22.08 5.96 -23.50
CA THR A 9 -21.15 7.09 -23.37
C THR A 9 -19.83 6.79 -24.06
N ARG A 10 -19.58 7.42 -25.21
CA ARG A 10 -18.35 7.24 -25.99
C ARG A 10 -17.24 8.15 -25.44
N HIS A 11 -16.29 7.60 -24.71
CA HIS A 11 -15.11 8.33 -24.21
C HIS A 11 -13.92 8.18 -25.18
N PRO A 12 -13.43 9.26 -25.82
CA PRO A 12 -12.15 9.24 -26.53
C PRO A 12 -11.01 9.00 -25.52
N GLY A 13 -10.07 8.11 -25.82
CA GLY A 13 -8.96 7.77 -24.91
C GLY A 13 -9.13 6.48 -24.10
N PHE A 14 -10.02 5.57 -24.53
CA PHE A 14 -10.13 4.25 -23.93
C PHE A 14 -8.91 3.39 -24.31
N HIS A 15 -7.91 3.35 -23.43
CA HIS A 15 -6.69 2.57 -23.63
C HIS A 15 -6.78 1.27 -22.84
N GLN A 16 -7.22 0.19 -23.52
CA GLN A 16 -7.14 -1.15 -22.97
C GLN A 16 -5.68 -1.46 -22.60
N TYR A 17 -5.47 -1.79 -21.33
CA TYR A 17 -4.16 -2.00 -20.76
C TYR A 17 -4.02 -3.46 -20.31
N ASP A 18 -3.33 -4.26 -21.12
CA ASP A 18 -3.08 -5.68 -20.85
C ASP A 18 -1.81 -5.84 -20.01
N VAL A 19 -1.97 -6.46 -18.84
CA VAL A 19 -0.90 -6.59 -17.83
C VAL A 19 -0.88 -7.97 -17.20
N TYR A 20 0.32 -8.43 -16.88
CA TYR A 20 0.57 -9.69 -16.18
C TYR A 20 1.23 -9.46 -14.83
N GLY A 21 0.98 -10.38 -13.89
CA GLY A 21 1.69 -10.44 -12.62
C GLY A 21 0.97 -9.73 -11.48
N ASP A 22 1.70 -8.93 -10.71
CA ASP A 22 1.20 -8.28 -9.50
C ASP A 22 0.94 -6.80 -9.76
N LEU A 23 -0.33 -6.39 -9.67
CA LEU A 23 -0.79 -5.06 -10.03
C LEU A 23 -0.66 -4.02 -8.90
N LEU A 24 -0.05 -4.39 -7.76
CA LEU A 24 0.19 -3.48 -6.64
C LEU A 24 0.79 -2.13 -7.08
N GLY A 25 1.79 -2.16 -7.96
CA GLY A 25 2.38 -0.97 -8.54
C GLY A 25 1.41 -0.14 -9.37
N LEU A 26 0.74 -0.76 -10.35
CA LEU A 26 -0.10 -0.06 -11.32
C LEU A 26 -1.17 0.79 -10.61
N LEU A 27 -1.76 0.27 -9.54
CA LEU A 27 -2.77 1.01 -8.78
C LEU A 27 -2.24 1.99 -7.76
N ALA A 28 -1.04 1.75 -7.21
CA ALA A 28 -0.39 2.77 -6.41
C ALA A 28 -0.18 4.06 -7.22
N ALA A 29 -0.14 3.97 -8.55
CA ALA A 29 0.00 5.10 -9.46
C ALA A 29 -1.28 5.93 -9.69
N HIS A 30 -2.48 5.39 -9.45
CA HIS A 30 -3.75 6.01 -9.86
C HIS A 30 -4.72 6.18 -8.69
N PRO A 31 -4.76 7.37 -8.06
CA PRO A 31 -5.68 7.65 -6.96
C PRO A 31 -7.11 8.07 -7.40
N VAL A 32 -7.37 8.36 -8.68
CA VAL A 32 -8.65 8.98 -9.12
C VAL A 32 -9.15 8.46 -10.48
N ALA A 33 -10.25 7.72 -10.48
CA ALA A 33 -11.11 7.37 -11.63
C ALA A 33 -10.55 6.38 -12.69
N PRO A 34 -11.43 5.69 -13.43
CA PRO A 34 -11.77 4.31 -13.13
C PRO A 34 -10.93 3.35 -13.97
N LEU A 35 -10.79 2.12 -13.47
CA LEU A 35 -10.20 0.99 -14.17
C LEU A 35 -11.09 0.51 -15.32
N VAL A 36 -11.51 1.41 -16.21
CA VAL A 36 -12.51 1.07 -17.24
C VAL A 36 -11.91 0.23 -18.37
N SER A 37 -10.62 -0.10 -18.36
CA SER A 37 -10.09 -1.08 -19.29
C SER A 37 -8.84 -1.84 -18.83
N LEU A 38 -8.93 -2.50 -17.67
CA LEU A 38 -8.08 -3.66 -17.40
C LEU A 38 -8.71 -4.89 -18.05
N HIS A 39 -8.03 -5.46 -19.03
CA HIS A 39 -8.39 -6.72 -19.67
C HIS A 39 -7.45 -7.81 -19.09
N HIS A 40 -7.98 -9.00 -18.80
CA HIS A 40 -7.31 -10.10 -18.07
C HIS A 40 -7.13 -9.96 -16.54
N LEU A 41 -8.19 -9.60 -15.82
CA LEU A 41 -8.18 -9.61 -14.34
C LEU A 41 -8.07 -11.03 -13.72
N ASP A 42 -8.22 -12.08 -14.52
CA ASP A 42 -8.16 -13.49 -14.11
C ASP A 42 -6.73 -13.99 -13.81
N VAL A 43 -5.70 -13.28 -14.28
CA VAL A 43 -4.29 -13.70 -14.15
C VAL A 43 -3.46 -12.81 -13.20
N VAL A 44 -4.12 -11.92 -12.46
CA VAL A 44 -3.48 -10.88 -11.65
C VAL A 44 -3.93 -10.91 -10.18
N ARG A 45 -3.08 -10.40 -9.28
CA ARG A 45 -3.37 -10.31 -7.84
C ARG A 45 -4.13 -9.00 -7.48
N PRO A 46 -4.94 -8.99 -6.40
CA PRO A 46 -5.77 -7.85 -6.00
C PRO A 46 -4.99 -6.61 -5.48
N LEU A 47 -5.74 -5.53 -5.22
CA LEU A 47 -5.49 -4.13 -5.59
C LEU A 47 -5.71 -3.13 -4.41
N PHE A 48 -4.89 -2.06 -4.22
CA PHE A 48 -5.03 -1.10 -3.09
C PHE A 48 -4.89 0.41 -3.46
N PRO A 49 -5.89 1.28 -3.15
CA PRO A 49 -5.84 2.73 -3.39
C PRO A 49 -5.35 3.56 -2.17
N ASN A 50 -4.99 4.84 -2.42
CA ASN A 50 -4.74 5.91 -1.42
C ASN A 50 -3.87 5.51 -0.22
N GLN A 51 -2.57 5.35 -0.48
CA GLN A 51 -1.59 4.91 0.51
C GLN A 51 -1.07 6.05 1.39
N SER A 52 -0.95 5.81 2.69
CA SER A 52 -0.29 6.70 3.66
C SER A 52 1.08 6.15 4.05
N ILE A 53 2.10 6.99 4.10
CA ILE A 53 3.50 6.58 4.32
C ILE A 53 3.98 7.10 5.68
N CYS A 54 4.62 6.23 6.45
CA CYS A 54 5.24 6.58 7.72
C CYS A 54 6.51 5.79 7.97
N TYR A 55 7.33 6.30 8.87
CA TYR A 55 8.65 5.77 9.16
C TYR A 55 8.72 5.27 10.59
N ASP A 56 9.23 4.05 10.77
CA ASP A 56 9.60 3.53 12.07
C ASP A 56 11.08 3.81 12.33
N ALA A 57 11.34 4.78 13.20
CA ALA A 57 12.69 5.15 13.58
C ALA A 57 13.41 4.04 14.37
N ALA A 58 12.67 3.22 15.14
CA ALA A 58 13.27 2.22 16.01
C ALA A 58 13.89 1.06 15.22
N ASN A 59 13.15 0.50 14.25
CA ASN A 59 13.64 -0.60 13.42
C ASN A 59 14.17 -0.16 12.05
N ARG A 60 14.12 1.14 11.72
CA ARG A 60 14.46 1.69 10.39
C ARG A 60 13.64 1.03 9.28
N TRP A 61 12.33 1.03 9.45
CA TRP A 61 11.38 0.52 8.46
C TRP A 61 10.56 1.65 7.83
N THR A 62 10.20 1.45 6.58
CA THR A 62 9.21 2.28 5.89
C THR A 62 7.89 1.52 5.86
N VAL A 63 6.83 2.14 6.34
CA VAL A 63 5.50 1.56 6.42
C VAL A 63 4.56 2.30 5.48
N THR A 64 3.78 1.56 4.73
CA THR A 64 2.78 2.08 3.82
C THR A 64 1.44 1.44 4.15
N VAL A 65 0.45 2.27 4.46
CA VAL A 65 -0.88 1.82 4.88
C VAL A 65 -1.89 2.19 3.80
N ALA A 66 -2.41 1.17 3.11
CA ALA A 66 -3.61 1.27 2.30
C ALA A 66 -4.80 0.86 3.16
N TRP A 67 -5.43 1.85 3.78
CA TRP A 67 -6.46 1.60 4.80
C TRP A 67 -7.65 0.82 4.22
N GLY A 68 -8.05 -0.25 4.91
CA GLY A 68 -9.09 -1.17 4.47
C GLY A 68 -8.58 -2.36 3.66
N PHE A 69 -7.29 -2.38 3.31
CA PHE A 69 -6.76 -3.42 2.44
C PHE A 69 -5.45 -4.06 2.95
N VAL A 70 -4.33 -3.33 2.90
CA VAL A 70 -3.00 -3.87 3.24
C VAL A 70 -2.16 -2.84 3.98
N VAL A 71 -1.27 -3.34 4.83
CA VAL A 71 -0.11 -2.62 5.32
C VAL A 71 1.15 -3.29 4.77
N THR A 72 2.01 -2.48 4.18
CA THR A 72 3.28 -2.89 3.58
C THR A 72 4.41 -2.37 4.46
N VAL A 73 5.31 -3.24 4.92
CA VAL A 73 6.47 -2.88 5.73
C VAL A 73 7.74 -3.25 4.97
N THR A 74 8.51 -2.24 4.61
CA THR A 74 9.77 -2.37 3.86
C THR A 74 10.94 -2.09 4.79
N ARG A 75 12.01 -2.89 4.66
CA ARG A 75 13.26 -2.64 5.37
C ARG A 75 13.99 -1.43 4.77
N GLY A 76 14.51 -0.56 5.63
CA GLY A 76 15.18 0.66 5.20
C GLY A 76 14.23 1.86 5.18
N VAL A 77 14.83 3.05 5.10
CA VAL A 77 14.12 4.33 5.00
C VAL A 77 14.08 4.73 3.53
N MET A 78 12.94 4.53 2.88
CA MET A 78 12.70 4.94 1.50
C MET A 78 12.05 6.33 1.47
N PRO A 79 12.59 7.30 0.70
CA PRO A 79 12.04 8.64 0.66
C PRO A 79 10.60 8.63 0.15
N ALA A 80 9.77 9.55 0.64
CA ALA A 80 8.34 9.61 0.29
C ALA A 80 8.13 9.69 -1.23
N ARG A 81 8.95 10.49 -1.94
CA ARG A 81 8.94 10.58 -3.41
C ARG A 81 9.18 9.23 -4.10
N GLU A 82 10.04 8.38 -3.55
CA GLU A 82 10.25 7.04 -4.08
C GLU A 82 9.12 6.08 -3.73
N MET A 83 8.49 6.25 -2.56
CA MET A 83 7.32 5.48 -2.16
C MET A 83 6.03 5.88 -2.89
N GLU A 84 5.94 7.14 -3.33
CA GLU A 84 4.89 7.64 -4.24
C GLU A 84 5.06 7.07 -5.65
N MET A 85 6.28 6.73 -6.05
CA MET A 85 6.51 6.03 -7.32
C MET A 85 6.11 4.56 -7.20
N PRO A 86 5.18 4.09 -8.04
CA PRO A 86 4.73 2.71 -8.02
C PRO A 86 5.86 1.73 -8.33
N THR A 87 5.96 0.66 -7.56
CA THR A 87 6.93 -0.41 -7.82
C THR A 87 6.53 -1.19 -9.06
N ARG A 88 7.44 -1.47 -9.98
CA ARG A 88 7.16 -2.24 -11.21
C ARG A 88 6.96 -3.73 -10.93
N THR A 89 5.87 -4.08 -10.27
CA THR A 89 5.46 -5.46 -9.92
C THR A 89 4.67 -6.15 -11.04
N PHE A 90 4.28 -5.39 -12.06
CA PHE A 90 3.52 -5.82 -13.22
C PHE A 90 4.35 -5.74 -14.49
N LEU A 91 4.00 -6.56 -15.47
CA LEU A 91 4.60 -6.59 -16.80
C LEU A 91 3.55 -6.21 -17.83
N ASN A 92 3.97 -5.62 -18.95
CA ASN A 92 3.10 -5.45 -20.10
C ASN A 92 2.72 -6.83 -20.72
N TRP A 93 1.75 -6.83 -21.64
CA TRP A 93 1.32 -8.02 -22.39
C TRP A 93 2.48 -8.85 -22.98
N TYR A 94 3.52 -8.18 -23.50
CA TYR A 94 4.71 -8.84 -24.04
C TYR A 94 5.63 -9.46 -22.98
N ARG A 95 5.22 -9.45 -21.71
CA ARG A 95 5.97 -9.95 -20.55
C ARG A 95 7.34 -9.30 -20.38
N ARG A 96 7.46 -8.02 -20.79
CA ARG A 96 8.69 -7.23 -20.68
C ARG A 96 8.58 -6.22 -19.54
N ALA A 97 9.64 -6.13 -18.75
CA ALA A 97 9.80 -5.15 -17.69
C ALA A 97 10.44 -3.86 -18.26
N ASP A 98 9.76 -3.19 -19.19
CA ASP A 98 10.19 -1.91 -19.74
C ASP A 98 9.57 -0.76 -18.95
N TYR A 99 10.38 0.25 -18.58
CA TYR A 99 9.91 1.41 -17.82
C TYR A 99 9.20 2.43 -18.71
N LYS A 100 9.43 2.39 -20.03
CA LYS A 100 8.78 3.27 -21.02
C LYS A 100 7.43 2.73 -21.51
N ALA A 101 7.06 1.52 -21.11
CA ALA A 101 5.82 0.88 -21.58
C ALA A 101 4.55 1.49 -20.95
N HIS A 102 4.68 2.26 -19.88
CA HIS A 102 3.58 2.78 -19.07
C HIS A 102 3.50 4.31 -19.13
N ALA A 103 2.29 4.86 -19.00
CA ALA A 103 2.05 6.31 -19.04
C ALA A 103 2.51 7.08 -17.78
N PHE A 104 3.14 6.39 -16.83
CA PHE A 104 3.61 6.94 -15.57
C PHE A 104 4.95 6.30 -15.18
N ASN A 105 5.72 7.03 -14.37
CA ASN A 105 7.01 6.56 -13.90
C ASN A 105 6.84 5.41 -12.91
N THR A 106 7.57 4.32 -13.14
CA THR A 106 7.63 3.19 -12.22
C THR A 106 9.03 3.08 -11.65
N ARG A 107 9.15 2.74 -10.37
CA ARG A 107 10.44 2.41 -9.76
C ARG A 107 10.78 0.94 -10.02
N PRO A 108 12.08 0.59 -10.15
CA PRO A 108 12.49 -0.78 -10.38
C PRO A 108 12.01 -1.71 -9.27
N LEU A 109 11.64 -2.93 -9.64
CA LEU A 109 11.33 -3.98 -8.67
C LEU A 109 12.63 -4.46 -8.02
N ALA A 110 12.63 -4.48 -6.69
CA ALA A 110 13.61 -5.18 -5.88
C ALA A 110 13.82 -6.62 -6.40
N ARG A 111 14.99 -6.87 -7.00
CA ARG A 111 15.36 -8.21 -7.49
C ARG A 111 15.79 -9.12 -6.35
N ASN A 112 16.36 -8.52 -5.30
CA ASN A 112 16.80 -9.23 -4.12
C ASN A 112 15.57 -9.60 -3.27
N GLN A 113 15.45 -10.87 -2.90
CA GLN A 113 14.34 -11.35 -2.07
C GLN A 113 14.30 -10.67 -0.69
N CYS A 114 15.44 -10.14 -0.23
CA CYS A 114 15.61 -9.38 1.00
C CYS A 114 14.99 -7.98 0.98
N GLU A 115 14.93 -7.37 -0.21
CA GLU A 115 14.36 -6.03 -0.44
C GLU A 115 12.84 -6.09 -0.67
N ARG A 116 12.27 -7.28 -0.87
CA ARG A 116 10.81 -7.42 -1.00
C ARG A 116 10.13 -6.92 0.28
N PRO A 117 9.04 -6.16 0.19
CA PRO A 117 8.35 -5.70 1.39
C PRO A 117 7.51 -6.82 2.03
N ALA A 118 7.28 -6.75 3.34
CA ALA A 118 6.36 -7.63 4.07
C ALA A 118 4.93 -7.09 3.97
N LEU A 119 3.96 -7.95 3.69
CA LEU A 119 2.56 -7.59 3.47
C LEU A 119 1.66 -8.12 4.61
N TYR A 120 0.82 -7.25 5.14
CA TYR A 120 -0.13 -7.54 6.20
C TYR A 120 -1.54 -7.16 5.73
N TYR A 121 -2.43 -8.13 5.62
CA TYR A 121 -3.78 -7.94 5.07
C TYR A 121 -4.79 -7.69 6.18
N LEU A 122 -5.86 -6.98 5.85
CA LEU A 122 -6.94 -6.71 6.79
C LEU A 122 -7.53 -8.02 7.34
N ALA A 123 -7.46 -8.20 8.65
CA ALA A 123 -8.00 -9.36 9.36
C ALA A 123 -9.30 -9.04 10.10
N SER A 124 -9.42 -7.83 10.66
CA SER A 124 -10.66 -7.40 11.30
C SER A 124 -10.75 -5.88 11.36
N ALA A 125 -11.97 -5.35 11.29
CA ALA A 125 -12.28 -3.95 11.50
C ALA A 125 -13.30 -3.80 12.63
N ARG A 126 -13.07 -2.87 13.55
CA ARG A 126 -14.00 -2.53 14.63
C ARG A 126 -14.09 -1.03 14.75
N ARG A 127 -15.31 -0.51 14.90
CA ARG A 127 -15.51 0.89 15.30
C ARG A 127 -15.51 0.99 16.81
N THR A 128 -14.80 1.97 17.34
CA THR A 128 -14.70 2.25 18.77
C THR A 128 -14.95 3.72 18.99
N VAL A 129 -15.90 4.03 19.87
CA VAL A 129 -16.18 5.40 20.30
C VAL A 129 -15.38 5.65 21.56
N VAL A 130 -14.41 6.56 21.49
CA VAL A 130 -13.63 7.01 22.64
C VAL A 130 -14.14 8.41 23.02
N ARG A 131 -13.85 8.89 24.24
CA ARG A 131 -14.19 10.26 24.67
C ARG A 131 -13.73 11.36 23.69
N THR A 132 -12.69 11.08 22.89
CA THR A 132 -12.11 11.98 21.88
C THR A 132 -12.76 11.88 20.50
N GLY A 133 -13.84 11.11 20.34
CA GLY A 133 -14.56 10.90 19.08
C GLY A 133 -14.56 9.44 18.60
N GLU A 134 -15.22 9.21 17.46
CA GLU A 134 -15.23 7.90 16.81
C GLU A 134 -13.86 7.56 16.21
N THR A 135 -13.42 6.32 16.36
CA THR A 135 -12.17 5.81 15.78
C THR A 135 -12.41 4.42 15.21
N THR A 136 -11.92 4.18 13.99
CA THR A 136 -11.95 2.86 13.38
C THR A 136 -10.63 2.16 13.64
N VAL A 137 -10.69 1.04 14.37
CA VAL A 137 -9.56 0.17 14.66
C VAL A 137 -9.56 -0.97 13.65
N THR A 138 -8.52 -1.02 12.83
CA THR A 138 -8.32 -2.09 11.85
C THR A 138 -7.08 -2.90 12.24
N ARG A 139 -7.23 -4.22 12.32
CA ARG A 139 -6.12 -5.14 12.58
C ARG A 139 -5.76 -5.81 11.27
N TYR A 140 -4.48 -5.74 10.93
CA TYR A 140 -3.88 -6.38 9.76
C TYR A 140 -2.99 -7.51 10.26
N GLN A 141 -3.16 -8.68 9.67
CA GLN A 141 -2.36 -9.85 9.99
C GLN A 141 -1.55 -10.24 8.78
N ARG A 142 -0.39 -10.80 9.08
CA ARG A 142 0.47 -11.34 8.06
C ARG A 142 -0.23 -12.47 7.32
N TRP A 143 -0.18 -12.41 5.99
CA TRP A 143 -0.59 -13.52 5.15
C TRP A 143 0.61 -13.96 4.31
N ARG A 144 0.92 -15.26 4.34
CA ARG A 144 1.96 -15.85 3.49
C ARG A 144 1.36 -17.00 2.70
N HIS A 145 1.76 -17.10 1.44
CA HIS A 145 1.61 -18.35 0.72
C HIS A 145 2.50 -19.42 1.40
N ARG A 146 2.00 -20.65 1.52
CA ARG A 146 2.70 -21.75 2.24
C ARG A 146 4.12 -22.02 1.72
N ASN A 147 4.41 -21.64 0.47
CA ASN A 147 5.70 -21.85 -0.20
C ASN A 147 6.57 -20.58 -0.28
N ASP A 148 6.13 -19.44 0.28
CA ASP A 148 6.86 -18.17 0.21
C ASP A 148 7.88 -18.05 1.35
N VAL A 149 9.02 -18.73 1.17
CA VAL A 149 10.15 -18.72 2.11
C VAL A 149 11.09 -17.58 1.72
N ARG A 150 11.30 -16.64 2.65
CA ARG A 150 12.34 -15.62 2.46
C ARG A 150 13.70 -16.17 2.93
N PRO A 151 14.77 -15.97 2.15
CA PRO A 151 16.11 -16.36 2.56
C PRO A 151 16.55 -15.52 3.76
N PRO A 152 17.44 -16.05 4.61
CA PRO A 152 18.04 -15.25 5.67
C PRO A 152 18.86 -14.12 5.07
N CYS A 153 18.48 -12.89 5.40
CA CYS A 153 19.12 -11.68 4.89
C CYS A 153 20.15 -11.19 5.90
N GLN A 154 21.42 -11.09 5.48
CA GLN A 154 22.51 -10.57 6.32
C GLN A 154 22.49 -9.03 6.39
N TRP A 155 21.36 -8.47 6.84
CA TRP A 155 21.19 -7.02 6.96
C TRP A 155 21.25 -6.61 8.43
N ARG A 156 21.82 -5.44 8.71
CA ARG A 156 21.80 -4.84 10.06
C ARG A 156 20.41 -4.38 10.48
N ILE A 157 19.46 -4.30 9.55
CA ILE A 157 18.08 -3.89 9.77
C ILE A 157 17.27 -5.13 10.16
N PRO A 158 16.54 -5.10 11.29
CA PRO A 158 15.71 -6.23 11.71
C PRO A 158 14.69 -6.63 10.64
N ASP A 159 14.38 -7.91 10.57
CA ASP A 159 13.33 -8.41 9.69
C ASP A 159 11.94 -8.11 10.26
N PRO A 160 11.07 -7.35 9.55
CA PRO A 160 9.66 -7.25 9.92
C PRO A 160 9.04 -8.63 10.10
N ASP A 161 9.44 -9.58 9.26
CA ASP A 161 8.91 -10.93 9.26
C ASP A 161 9.26 -11.73 10.53
N ALA A 162 10.29 -11.32 11.28
CA ALA A 162 10.69 -11.96 12.54
C ALA A 162 10.09 -11.26 13.79
N LEU A 163 9.87 -9.94 13.70
CA LEU A 163 9.49 -9.10 14.84
C LEU A 163 8.02 -8.69 14.86
N LEU A 164 7.30 -8.79 13.73
CA LEU A 164 5.96 -8.24 13.57
C LEU A 164 4.98 -9.28 13.00
N ASP A 165 3.97 -9.60 13.79
CA ASP A 165 2.89 -10.54 13.41
C ASP A 165 1.62 -9.81 12.97
N SER A 166 1.33 -8.66 13.59
CA SER A 166 0.15 -7.87 13.25
C SER A 166 0.34 -6.37 13.38
N VAL A 167 -0.39 -5.62 12.57
CA VAL A 167 -0.42 -4.15 12.60
C VAL A 167 -1.82 -3.70 13.01
N ILE A 168 -1.90 -2.78 13.96
CA ILE A 168 -3.13 -2.13 14.37
C ILE A 168 -3.10 -0.72 13.81
N VAL A 169 -4.07 -0.40 12.95
CA VAL A 169 -4.23 0.95 12.39
C VAL A 169 -5.46 1.59 13.03
N LEU A 170 -5.23 2.73 13.67
CA LEU A 170 -6.24 3.61 14.23
C LEU A 170 -6.53 4.70 13.20
N LYS A 171 -7.76 4.73 12.66
CA LYS A 171 -8.18 5.74 11.69
C LYS A 171 -9.25 6.63 12.30
N LYS A 172 -8.99 7.93 12.37
CA LYS A 172 -10.02 8.93 12.69
C LYS A 172 -10.88 9.23 11.45
N PRO A 173 -12.21 9.42 11.61
CA PRO A 173 -13.08 9.89 10.55
C PRO A 173 -12.53 11.17 9.94
N ASP A 174 -12.61 11.25 8.61
CA ASP A 174 -12.10 12.40 7.87
C ASP A 174 -13.05 12.74 6.72
N PRO A 175 -14.14 13.49 7.01
CA PRO A 175 -15.18 13.77 6.02
C PRO A 175 -14.67 14.54 4.80
N GLY A 176 -13.74 15.47 5.00
CA GLY A 176 -13.15 16.29 3.93
C GLY A 176 -11.97 15.66 3.20
N LEU A 177 -11.77 14.34 3.29
CA LEU A 177 -10.69 13.65 2.57
C LEU A 177 -10.79 13.84 1.05
N TRP A 178 -12.01 13.77 0.52
CA TRP A 178 -12.29 13.85 -0.91
C TRP A 178 -12.28 15.28 -1.46
N ASP A 179 -12.38 16.28 -0.58
CA ASP A 179 -12.41 17.71 -0.96
C ASP A 179 -11.01 18.33 -1.03
N ARG A 180 -9.95 17.58 -0.68
CA ARG A 180 -8.56 18.06 -0.62
C ARG A 180 -7.69 17.49 -1.71
N SER A 181 -6.72 18.29 -2.17
CA SER A 181 -5.64 17.84 -3.03
C SER A 181 -4.31 17.97 -2.28
N PRO A 182 -3.50 16.89 -2.16
CA PRO A 182 -3.81 15.50 -2.51
C PRO A 182 -4.81 14.84 -1.54
N MET A 183 -5.66 13.93 -2.05
CA MET A 183 -6.67 13.16 -1.29
C MET A 183 -6.01 12.06 -0.43
N ARG A 184 -5.15 12.45 0.52
CA ARG A 184 -4.37 11.53 1.33
C ARG A 184 -4.46 11.84 2.82
N ASN A 185 -4.39 10.78 3.61
CA ASN A 185 -4.12 10.85 5.04
C ASN A 185 -2.64 10.60 5.31
N CYS A 186 -2.14 11.13 6.42
CA CYS A 186 -0.78 10.85 6.90
C CYS A 186 -0.84 9.81 8.00
N CYS A 187 0.20 8.96 8.06
CA CYS A 187 0.34 7.97 9.10
C CYS A 187 1.47 8.30 10.08
N ARG A 188 1.36 7.82 11.32
CA ARG A 188 2.33 8.02 12.40
C ARG A 188 2.47 6.73 13.18
N VAL A 189 3.70 6.26 13.36
CA VAL A 189 3.98 5.06 14.17
C VAL A 189 3.88 5.43 15.65
N LEU A 190 2.91 4.86 16.36
CA LEU A 190 2.72 5.07 17.80
C LEU A 190 3.52 4.08 18.64
N SER A 191 3.57 2.82 18.18
CA SER A 191 4.33 1.77 18.83
C SER A 191 4.92 0.84 17.77
N SER A 192 6.13 0.38 18.05
CA SER A 192 6.89 -0.50 17.16
C SER A 192 7.38 -1.74 17.94
N PRO A 193 7.40 -2.94 17.33
CA PRO A 193 7.94 -4.12 17.98
C PRO A 193 9.42 -3.93 18.32
N ARG A 194 9.84 -4.45 19.48
CA ARG A 194 11.24 -4.40 19.94
C ARG A 194 11.93 -5.74 19.76
N LYS A 195 13.24 -5.70 19.53
CA LYS A 195 14.10 -6.88 19.35
C LYS A 195 14.44 -7.59 20.68
N GLU A 196 14.47 -6.83 21.77
CA GLU A 196 14.84 -7.31 23.11
C GLU A 196 13.70 -7.06 24.10
N GLY A 197 13.33 -8.12 24.83
CA GLY A 197 12.12 -8.19 25.66
C GLY A 197 10.98 -8.81 24.88
N GLY A 198 10.38 -9.89 25.41
CA GLY A 198 9.23 -10.60 24.83
C GLY A 198 7.95 -9.76 24.80
N GLY A 199 8.03 -8.58 24.20
CA GLY A 199 6.91 -7.69 23.96
C GLY A 199 6.02 -8.20 22.84
N ASN A 200 4.80 -7.68 22.83
CA ASN A 200 3.81 -8.02 21.82
C ASN A 200 4.35 -7.71 20.41
N LYS A 201 4.29 -8.69 19.49
CA LYS A 201 4.69 -8.60 18.08
C LYS A 201 3.69 -7.78 17.25
N THR A 202 3.41 -6.59 17.73
CA THR A 202 2.34 -5.71 17.25
C THR A 202 2.87 -4.30 17.02
N MET A 203 2.61 -3.74 15.85
CA MET A 203 2.87 -2.33 15.54
C MET A 203 1.55 -1.56 15.57
N THR A 204 1.52 -0.38 16.19
CA THR A 204 0.34 0.48 16.20
C THR A 204 0.61 1.76 15.42
N ILE A 205 -0.30 2.10 14.51
CA ILE A 205 -0.19 3.24 13.59
C ILE A 205 -1.44 4.09 13.69
N ASP A 206 -1.27 5.40 13.86
CA ASP A 206 -2.34 6.40 13.72
C ASP A 206 -2.38 6.87 12.27
N VAL A 207 -3.57 6.89 11.67
CA VAL A 207 -3.82 7.47 10.34
C VAL A 207 -4.86 8.56 10.49
N GLY A 208 -4.53 9.75 10.00
CA GLY A 208 -5.40 10.91 10.17
C GLY A 208 -5.06 12.03 9.20
N VAL A 209 -5.63 13.20 9.47
CA VAL A 209 -5.33 14.41 8.73
C VAL A 209 -3.83 14.72 8.86
N CYS A 210 -3.21 15.04 7.73
CA CYS A 210 -1.82 15.49 7.67
C CYS A 210 -1.66 16.83 8.36
N LYS A 211 -0.54 17.02 9.05
CA LYS A 211 -0.15 18.34 9.56
C LYS A 211 0.55 19.15 8.47
N ASP A 212 0.62 20.46 8.63
CA ASP A 212 1.16 21.38 7.61
C ASP A 212 2.60 21.04 7.17
N TRP A 213 3.41 20.50 8.08
CA TRP A 213 4.79 20.07 7.81
C TRP A 213 4.93 18.63 7.29
N GLU A 214 3.85 17.86 7.21
CA GLU A 214 3.84 16.48 6.70
C GLU A 214 3.58 16.42 5.18
N TYR A 215 3.36 17.58 4.55
CA TYR A 215 3.25 17.70 3.10
C TYR A 215 4.64 17.91 2.48
N SER A 216 5.04 17.01 1.57
CA SER A 216 6.04 17.34 0.57
C SER A 216 5.40 18.31 -0.43
N GLN A 217 5.76 19.60 -0.38
CA GLN A 217 5.48 20.49 -1.51
C GLN A 217 6.19 19.91 -2.74
N VAL A 218 5.40 19.64 -3.79
CA VAL A 218 5.89 19.17 -5.09
C VAL A 218 6.53 20.32 -5.84
#